data_AF-A0A7L1UQ39-F1
#
_entry.id   AF-A0A7L1UQ39-F1
#
_cell.length_a   1.000
_cell.length_b   1.000
_cell.length_c   1.000
_cell.angle_alpha   90.00
_cell.angle_beta   90.00
_cell.angle_gamma   90.00
#
_symmetry.space_group_name_H-M   'P 1'
#
loop_
_entity.id
_entity.type
_entity.pdbx_description
1 polymer ?
#
loop_
_entity_poly.entity_id
_entity_poly.type
_entity_poly.pdbx_seq_one_letter_code
_entity_poly.pdbx_strand_id
1 'polypeptide(L)'
;VRLLNSSLSTEGLVQARIGKTWHLACADDWSGEISDSVCQLLGLGDANMSSAVLFTGDGPFVTITKGSNHSLIFTRRWVQFYLILFFFILACGKHLATQNNGTRIVGGSDARREAWPWIVSLHFNFQPVCGASLVSDEWLVTAAHCVYGRQLKPSRWQAVLGLYMQSDLTQPPTVVQNVDRIIINPHYMKETKDSDIALMHLQDKVQYTDYIRPICLPEKNQQFLPGINCSIAGWGDI
;
A
#
# COMPACT_ATOMS: atom_id res chain seq x y z
N VAL A 1 -9.31 -7.63 -11.47
CA VAL A 1 -8.26 -8.61 -11.12
C VAL A 1 -7.93 -8.39 -9.65
N ARG A 2 -7.50 -9.40 -8.90
CA ARG A 2 -7.01 -9.29 -7.51
C ARG A 2 -5.88 -10.29 -7.29
N LEU A 3 -5.23 -10.19 -6.14
CA LEU A 3 -4.25 -11.17 -5.71
C LEU A 3 -4.81 -11.97 -4.54
N LEU A 4 -4.45 -13.25 -4.49
CA LEU A 4 -4.82 -14.12 -3.41
C LEU A 4 -3.96 -13.78 -2.19
N ASN A 5 -4.62 -13.51 -1.06
CA ASN A 5 -3.97 -13.17 0.21
C ASN A 5 -4.21 -14.34 1.19
N SER A 6 -3.50 -15.45 1.00
CA SER A 6 -3.63 -16.66 1.83
C SER A 6 -2.26 -17.26 2.17
N SER A 7 -2.18 -18.54 2.55
CA SER A 7 -0.95 -19.22 3.01
C SER A 7 0.28 -18.91 2.15
N LEU A 8 1.47 -18.99 2.78
CA LEU A 8 2.79 -18.65 2.22
C LEU A 8 3.08 -19.19 0.80
N SER A 9 2.43 -20.27 0.35
CA SER A 9 2.65 -20.85 -0.99
C SER A 9 1.69 -20.36 -2.08
N THR A 10 0.61 -19.68 -1.74
CA THR A 10 -0.44 -19.21 -2.68
C THR A 10 -0.65 -17.70 -2.64
N GLU A 11 0.03 -17.01 -1.73
CA GLU A 11 0.06 -15.56 -1.68
C GLU A 11 0.64 -14.98 -2.97
N GLY A 12 -0.03 -13.98 -3.54
CA GLY A 12 0.40 -13.36 -4.81
C GLY A 12 -0.07 -14.09 -6.07
N LEU A 13 -0.86 -15.17 -5.95
CA LEU A 13 -1.55 -15.75 -7.11
C LEU A 13 -2.57 -14.77 -7.67
N VAL A 14 -2.57 -14.59 -8.98
CA VAL A 14 -3.49 -13.67 -9.67
C VAL A 14 -4.86 -14.31 -9.84
N GLN A 15 -5.92 -13.58 -9.50
CA GLN A 15 -7.30 -13.95 -9.78
C GLN A 15 -8.01 -12.92 -10.64
N ALA A 16 -8.74 -13.37 -11.66
CA ALA A 16 -9.68 -12.54 -12.41
C ALA A 16 -11.13 -12.95 -12.14
N ARG A 17 -12.03 -11.97 -12.15
CA ARG A 17 -13.46 -12.19 -11.94
C ARG A 17 -14.16 -12.26 -13.30
N ILE A 18 -14.83 -13.36 -13.59
CA ILE A 18 -15.67 -13.52 -14.79
C ILE A 18 -17.09 -13.82 -14.33
N GLY A 19 -18.00 -12.85 -14.47
CA GLY A 19 -19.33 -12.92 -13.88
C GLY A 19 -19.26 -12.86 -12.35
N LYS A 20 -19.82 -13.86 -11.66
CA LYS A 20 -19.83 -13.91 -10.18
C LYS A 20 -18.66 -14.70 -9.57
N THR A 21 -17.86 -15.37 -10.39
CA THR A 21 -16.85 -16.34 -9.92
C THR A 21 -15.42 -15.82 -10.14
N TRP A 22 -14.56 -16.08 -9.17
CA TRP A 22 -13.12 -15.81 -9.26
C TRP A 22 -12.41 -17.02 -9.87
N HIS A 23 -11.49 -16.74 -10.79
CA HIS A 23 -10.71 -17.74 -11.52
C HIS A 23 -9.23 -17.47 -11.32
N LEU A 24 -8.41 -18.52 -11.17
CA LEU A 24 -6.96 -18.42 -11.04
C LEU A 24 -6.29 -18.21 -12.41
N ALA A 25 -5.35 -17.27 -12.51
CA ALA A 25 -4.72 -16.93 -13.77
C ALA A 25 -3.66 -17.96 -14.20
N CYS A 26 -3.79 -18.45 -15.43
CA CYS A 26 -2.85 -19.38 -16.05
C CYS A 26 -1.54 -18.68 -16.46
N ALA A 27 -0.44 -19.45 -16.46
CA ALA A 27 0.89 -18.95 -16.84
C ALA A 27 1.28 -19.13 -18.31
N ASP A 28 0.58 -19.93 -19.11
CA ASP A 28 1.09 -20.35 -20.43
C ASP A 28 1.31 -19.19 -21.40
N ASP A 29 0.39 -18.22 -21.42
CA ASP A 29 0.43 -17.07 -22.33
C ASP A 29 0.79 -15.76 -21.60
N TRP A 30 1.32 -15.85 -20.37
CA TRP A 30 1.63 -14.68 -19.56
C TRP A 30 2.92 -14.00 -20.02
N SER A 31 2.83 -12.72 -20.35
CA SER A 31 3.97 -11.90 -20.77
C SER A 31 4.25 -10.78 -19.76
N GLY A 32 5.44 -10.18 -19.83
CA GLY A 32 5.78 -8.98 -19.05
C GLY A 32 4.78 -7.83 -19.27
N GLU A 33 4.28 -7.63 -20.49
CA GLU A 33 3.27 -6.60 -20.75
C GLU A 33 1.92 -6.88 -20.07
N ILE A 34 1.54 -8.16 -19.98
CA ILE A 34 0.35 -8.58 -19.24
C ILE A 34 0.59 -8.37 -17.74
N SER A 35 1.79 -8.68 -17.26
CA SER A 35 2.24 -8.41 -15.89
C SER A 35 2.05 -6.94 -15.54
N ASP A 36 2.63 -6.04 -16.33
CA ASP A 36 2.56 -4.59 -16.13
C ASP A 36 1.12 -4.08 -16.17
N SER A 37 0.33 -4.53 -17.15
CA SER A 37 -1.09 -4.15 -17.27
C SER A 37 -1.91 -4.63 -16.06
N VAL A 38 -1.64 -5.82 -15.53
CA VAL A 38 -2.28 -6.35 -14.33
C VAL A 38 -1.84 -5.57 -13.10
N CYS A 39 -0.56 -5.23 -12.96
CA CYS A 39 -0.06 -4.42 -11.86
C CYS A 39 -0.66 -3.01 -11.86
N GLN A 40 -0.75 -2.37 -13.03
CA GLN A 40 -1.44 -1.09 -13.19
C GLN A 40 -2.92 -1.18 -12.79
N LEU A 41 -3.63 -2.24 -13.19
CA LEU A 41 -5.02 -2.47 -12.78
C LEU A 41 -5.18 -2.73 -11.26
N LEU A 42 -4.16 -3.29 -10.63
CA LEU A 42 -4.11 -3.52 -9.19
C LEU A 42 -3.62 -2.28 -8.41
N GLY A 43 -3.22 -1.20 -9.11
CA GLY A 43 -2.64 -0.01 -8.49
C GLY A 43 -1.22 -0.22 -7.95
N LEU A 44 -0.50 -1.21 -8.45
CA LEU A 44 0.83 -1.64 -8.00
C LEU A 44 1.98 -1.06 -8.83
N GLY A 45 1.69 -0.23 -9.84
CA GLY A 45 2.70 0.34 -10.76
C GLY A 45 3.17 -0.65 -11.83
N ASP A 46 4.38 -0.46 -12.33
CA ASP A 46 5.03 -1.37 -13.29
C ASP A 46 5.88 -2.37 -12.50
N ALA A 47 5.43 -3.63 -12.40
CA ALA A 47 6.14 -4.67 -11.67
C ALA A 47 6.47 -5.85 -12.57
N ASN A 48 7.75 -5.98 -12.88
CA ASN A 48 8.31 -7.02 -13.74
C ASN A 48 8.70 -8.28 -12.93
N MET A 49 7.86 -8.71 -11.98
CA MET A 49 8.19 -9.78 -11.02
C MET A 49 7.09 -10.84 -10.92
N SER A 50 6.56 -11.29 -12.06
CA SER A 50 5.70 -12.49 -12.12
C SER A 50 6.52 -13.75 -12.43
N SER A 51 6.18 -14.87 -11.82
CA SER A 51 6.65 -16.19 -12.21
C SER A 51 5.50 -17.16 -12.41
N ALA A 52 5.77 -18.21 -13.20
CA ALA A 52 4.94 -19.40 -13.20
C ALA A 52 5.23 -20.23 -11.95
N VAL A 53 4.20 -20.71 -11.27
CA VAL A 53 4.28 -21.69 -10.19
C VAL A 53 3.44 -22.91 -10.51
N LEU A 54 3.95 -24.09 -10.17
CA LEU A 54 3.20 -25.32 -10.30
C LEU A 54 2.06 -25.31 -9.28
N PHE A 55 0.83 -25.58 -9.73
CA PHE A 55 -0.32 -25.66 -8.85
C PHE A 55 -1.05 -26.98 -9.10
N THR A 56 -1.29 -27.73 -8.03
CA THR A 56 -1.90 -29.07 -8.08
C THR A 56 -3.34 -29.09 -7.56
N GLY A 57 -3.97 -27.93 -7.40
CA GLY A 57 -5.36 -27.81 -6.96
C GLY A 57 -6.34 -27.66 -8.12
N ASP A 58 -7.63 -27.80 -7.82
CA ASP A 58 -8.69 -27.67 -8.81
C ASP A 58 -9.12 -26.21 -9.03
N GLY A 59 -9.47 -25.89 -10.28
CA GLY A 59 -9.87 -24.56 -10.71
C GLY A 59 -11.39 -24.35 -10.75
N PRO A 60 -11.78 -23.09 -10.90
CA PRO A 60 -11.88 -22.59 -12.26
C PRO A 60 -10.70 -21.68 -12.64
N PHE A 61 -10.22 -21.79 -13.88
CA PHE A 61 -9.02 -21.09 -14.36
C PHE A 61 -9.34 -20.04 -15.42
N VAL A 62 -8.43 -19.10 -15.62
CA VAL A 62 -8.56 -18.03 -16.61
C VAL A 62 -7.23 -17.78 -17.32
N THR A 63 -7.26 -17.75 -18.64
CA THR A 63 -6.17 -17.20 -19.45
C THR A 63 -6.41 -15.70 -19.61
N ILE A 64 -5.38 -14.91 -19.30
CA ILE A 64 -5.40 -13.46 -19.48
C ILE A 64 -4.52 -13.14 -20.69
N THR A 65 -5.08 -12.49 -21.70
CA THR A 65 -4.34 -12.06 -22.89
C THR A 65 -4.53 -10.56 -23.11
N LYS A 66 -3.61 -9.97 -23.87
CA LYS A 66 -3.70 -8.57 -24.25
C LYS A 66 -4.60 -8.42 -25.49
N GLY A 67 -5.59 -7.54 -25.40
CA GLY A 67 -6.41 -7.09 -26.52
C GLY A 67 -5.85 -5.82 -27.17
N SER A 68 -6.58 -5.29 -28.16
CA SER A 68 -6.28 -3.97 -28.73
C SER A 68 -6.38 -2.86 -27.67
N ASN A 69 -5.55 -1.82 -27.77
CA ASN A 69 -5.53 -0.65 -26.89
C ASN A 69 -5.27 -0.94 -25.39
N HIS A 70 -4.31 -1.83 -25.06
CA HIS A 70 -3.94 -2.16 -23.67
C HIS A 70 -5.09 -2.78 -22.83
N SER A 71 -6.16 -3.24 -23.46
CA SER A 71 -7.23 -3.97 -22.77
C SER A 71 -6.77 -5.39 -22.42
N LEU A 72 -7.28 -5.95 -21.33
CA LEU A 72 -7.09 -7.36 -20.98
C LEU A 72 -8.33 -8.16 -21.33
N ILE A 73 -8.13 -9.31 -21.98
CA ILE A 73 -9.15 -10.27 -22.37
C ILE A 73 -9.05 -11.47 -21.41
N PHE A 74 -10.19 -11.91 -20.89
CA PHE A 74 -10.28 -12.99 -19.90
C PHE A 74 -11.04 -14.18 -20.49
N THR A 75 -10.33 -15.28 -20.72
CA THR A 75 -10.91 -16.51 -21.30
C THR A 75 -10.93 -17.62 -20.27
N ARG A 76 -12.10 -18.23 -20.02
CA ARG A 76 -12.24 -19.34 -19.06
C ARG A 76 -11.48 -20.57 -19.54
N ARG A 77 -10.83 -21.27 -18.60
CA ARG A 77 -10.13 -22.53 -18.86
C ARG A 77 -10.49 -23.59 -17.81
N TRP A 78 -10.46 -24.86 -18.23
CA TRP A 78 -10.91 -26.00 -17.44
C TRP A 78 -9.77 -26.82 -16.81
N VAL A 79 -8.57 -26.78 -17.38
CA VAL A 79 -7.39 -27.51 -16.87
C VAL A 79 -6.19 -26.59 -16.92
N GLN A 80 -5.39 -26.57 -15.85
CA GLN A 80 -4.12 -25.85 -15.81
C GLN A 80 -3.14 -26.48 -14.82
N PHE A 81 -1.86 -26.56 -15.20
CA PHE A 81 -0.77 -27.06 -14.35
C PHE A 81 0.11 -25.94 -13.78
N TYR A 82 0.19 -24.79 -14.46
CA TYR A 82 1.01 -23.64 -14.05
C TYR A 82 0.16 -22.37 -13.87
N LEU A 83 0.19 -21.79 -12.67
CA LEU A 83 -0.47 -20.52 -12.38
C LEU A 83 0.54 -19.38 -12.32
N ILE A 84 0.06 -18.15 -12.45
CA ILE A 84 0.90 -16.97 -12.27
C ILE A 84 0.87 -16.51 -10.83
N LEU A 85 2.07 -16.40 -10.28
CA LEU A 85 2.40 -15.84 -8.99
C LEU A 85 3.22 -14.58 -9.19
N PHE A 86 2.83 -13.48 -8.58
CA PHE A 86 3.73 -12.34 -8.43
C PHE A 86 4.70 -12.62 -7.27
N PHE A 87 6.00 -12.70 -7.58
CA PHE A 87 7.03 -13.06 -6.59
C PHE A 87 7.36 -11.94 -5.62
N PHE A 88 7.08 -10.69 -5.95
CA PHE A 88 7.26 -9.59 -5.01
C PHE A 88 6.19 -8.55 -5.24
N ILE A 89 5.11 -8.69 -4.49
CA ILE A 89 4.46 -7.51 -3.98
C ILE A 89 4.94 -7.44 -2.55
N LEU A 90 5.66 -6.37 -2.24
CA LEU A 90 5.97 -6.03 -0.88
C LEU A 90 4.65 -5.96 -0.15
N ALA A 91 4.36 -7.03 0.58
CA ALA A 91 3.04 -7.29 1.13
C ALA A 91 2.65 -6.08 1.99
N CYS A 92 1.68 -5.32 1.48
CA CYS A 92 1.18 -4.15 2.18
C CYS A 92 0.28 -4.60 3.34
N GLY A 93 0.14 -3.76 4.36
CA GLY A 93 -0.82 -3.99 5.45
C GLY A 93 -0.55 -5.20 6.34
N LYS A 94 0.64 -5.81 6.27
CA LYS A 94 1.05 -6.88 7.19
C LYS A 94 1.59 -6.28 8.48
N HIS A 95 0.90 -6.59 9.59
CA HIS A 95 1.43 -6.43 10.94
C HIS A 95 2.42 -7.55 11.22
N LEU A 96 3.64 -7.22 11.63
CA LEU A 96 4.64 -8.21 12.03
C LEU A 96 4.66 -8.49 13.53
N ALA A 97 4.10 -7.58 14.32
CA ALA A 97 3.85 -7.78 15.74
C ALA A 97 2.36 -7.99 16.02
N THR A 98 2.05 -9.08 16.71
CA THR A 98 0.76 -9.23 17.39
C THR A 98 0.68 -8.15 18.47
N GLN A 99 -0.22 -7.18 18.32
CA GLN A 99 -0.52 -6.24 19.40
C GLN A 99 -1.20 -7.00 20.53
N ASN A 100 -0.70 -6.86 21.76
CA ASN A 100 -1.52 -7.22 22.92
C ASN A 100 -2.68 -6.23 22.97
N ASN A 101 -3.92 -6.71 23.04
CA ASN A 101 -5.13 -5.89 23.08
C ASN A 101 -5.09 -4.85 24.23
N GLY A 102 -4.61 -3.64 23.94
CA GLY A 102 -4.71 -2.44 24.75
C GLY A 102 -5.28 -1.31 23.89
N THR A 103 -6.43 -0.78 24.26
CA THR A 103 -7.20 0.22 23.48
C THR A 103 -6.65 1.62 23.62
N ARG A 104 -6.50 2.44 22.54
CA ARG A 104 -6.73 3.91 22.29
C ARG A 104 -5.69 5.07 22.49
N ILE A 105 -5.43 5.86 21.44
CA ILE A 105 -4.93 7.25 21.62
C ILE A 105 -6.12 8.12 22.13
N VAL A 106 -5.92 8.76 23.29
CA VAL A 106 -6.89 9.04 24.37
C VAL A 106 -7.56 7.77 24.93
N GLY A 107 -6.92 7.24 25.97
CA GLY A 107 -7.40 6.09 26.73
C GLY A 107 -6.72 4.77 26.38
N GLY A 108 -5.41 4.78 26.12
CA GLY A 108 -4.70 3.61 25.59
C GLY A 108 -3.22 3.55 25.58
N SER A 109 -2.72 2.51 24.91
CA SER A 109 -1.41 1.94 25.20
C SER A 109 -0.38 2.24 24.13
N ASP A 110 0.85 2.40 24.59
CA ASP A 110 2.03 2.39 23.74
C ASP A 110 1.97 1.20 22.78
N ALA A 111 2.09 1.51 21.48
CA ALA A 111 2.22 0.47 20.48
C ALA A 111 3.52 -0.30 20.71
N ARG A 112 3.56 -1.59 20.38
CA ARG A 112 4.87 -2.23 20.22
C ARG A 112 5.66 -1.51 19.12
N ARG A 113 6.99 -1.63 19.17
CA ARG A 113 7.81 -1.37 17.98
C ARG A 113 7.27 -2.25 16.83
N GLU A 114 7.51 -1.91 15.56
CA GLU A 114 7.01 -2.65 14.37
C GLU A 114 5.47 -2.84 14.22
N ALA A 115 4.65 -2.33 15.14
CA ALA A 115 3.20 -2.51 15.13
C ALA A 115 2.52 -1.87 13.91
N TRP A 116 3.02 -0.70 13.51
CA TRP A 116 2.45 0.15 12.48
C TRP A 116 3.56 0.56 11.49
N PRO A 117 4.11 -0.37 10.70
CA PRO A 117 5.31 -0.11 9.90
C PRO A 117 5.10 0.89 8.76
N TRP A 118 3.86 1.28 8.48
CA TRP A 118 3.51 2.32 7.53
C TRP A 118 3.39 3.71 8.15
N ILE A 119 3.48 3.86 9.48
CA ILE A 119 3.34 5.17 10.12
C ILE A 119 4.57 6.03 9.84
N VAL A 120 4.32 7.28 9.44
CA VAL A 120 5.36 8.25 9.11
C VAL A 120 5.11 9.53 9.89
N SER A 121 6.14 10.07 10.53
CA SER A 121 6.07 11.42 11.07
C SER A 121 6.53 12.42 10.02
N LEU A 122 5.66 13.37 9.68
CA LEU A 122 6.01 14.47 8.79
C LEU A 122 6.58 15.63 9.60
N HIS A 123 7.78 16.04 9.21
CA HIS A 123 8.50 17.15 9.83
C HIS A 123 8.57 18.33 8.86
N PHE A 124 8.28 19.54 9.33
CA PHE A 124 8.44 20.78 8.56
C PHE A 124 9.45 21.69 9.28
N ASN A 125 10.61 21.92 8.66
CA ASN A 125 11.79 22.52 9.32
C ASN A 125 12.23 21.78 10.57
N PHE A 126 12.41 20.46 10.44
CA PHE A 126 12.91 19.61 11.54
C PHE A 126 11.98 19.55 12.76
N GLN A 127 10.75 20.06 12.66
CA GLN A 127 9.74 19.98 13.70
C GLN A 127 8.63 19.04 13.23
N PRO A 128 8.22 18.04 14.03
CA PRO A 128 7.08 17.21 13.70
C PRO A 128 5.84 18.11 13.59
N VAL A 129 4.96 17.81 12.63
CA VAL A 129 3.71 18.59 12.42
C VAL A 129 2.49 17.73 12.13
N CYS A 130 2.68 16.56 11.50
CA CYS A 130 1.58 15.68 11.11
C CYS A 130 2.04 14.23 11.01
N GLY A 131 1.07 13.31 10.90
CA GLY A 131 1.30 11.94 10.46
C GLY A 131 1.09 11.76 8.95
N ALA A 132 1.63 10.67 8.42
CA ALA A 132 1.34 10.14 7.09
C ALA A 132 1.40 8.61 7.10
N SER A 133 0.92 8.01 6.00
CA SER A 133 1.00 6.58 5.75
C SER A 133 1.85 6.31 4.51
N LEU A 134 2.83 5.43 4.63
CA LEU A 134 3.58 4.89 3.49
C LEU A 134 2.67 3.96 2.66
N VAL A 135 2.53 4.21 1.37
CA VAL A 135 1.69 3.40 0.46
C VAL A 135 2.48 2.73 -0.68
N SER A 136 3.73 3.13 -0.88
CA SER A 136 4.73 2.43 -1.71
C SER A 136 6.13 2.75 -1.17
N ASP A 137 7.19 2.42 -1.91
CA ASP A 137 8.58 2.69 -1.51
C ASP A 137 8.96 4.16 -1.69
N GLU A 138 8.11 4.97 -2.34
CA GLU A 138 8.38 6.39 -2.61
C GLU A 138 7.15 7.30 -2.46
N TRP A 139 5.98 6.75 -2.11
CA TRP A 139 4.75 7.53 -1.95
C TRP A 139 4.15 7.46 -0.55
N LEU A 140 3.75 8.63 -0.06
CA LEU A 140 3.01 8.82 1.18
C LEU A 140 1.61 9.38 0.89
N VAL A 141 0.64 8.97 1.72
CA VAL A 141 -0.67 9.62 1.84
C VAL A 141 -0.73 10.38 3.17
N THR A 142 -1.17 11.63 3.13
CA THR A 142 -1.42 12.47 4.32
C THR A 142 -2.69 13.31 4.10
N ALA A 143 -3.03 14.15 5.07
CA ALA A 143 -4.13 15.09 4.95
C ALA A 143 -3.70 16.36 4.19
N ALA A 144 -4.60 16.93 3.38
CA ALA A 144 -4.34 18.17 2.68
C ALA A 144 -4.08 19.33 3.64
N HIS A 145 -4.79 19.39 4.77
CA HIS A 145 -4.62 20.45 5.77
C HIS A 145 -3.21 20.48 6.39
N CYS A 146 -2.51 19.35 6.43
CA CYS A 146 -1.13 19.27 6.93
C CYS A 146 -0.16 20.08 6.06
N VAL A 147 -0.38 20.02 4.74
CA VAL A 147 0.54 20.58 3.74
C VAL A 147 0.04 21.87 3.08
N TYR A 148 -1.25 22.19 3.22
CA TYR A 148 -1.85 23.38 2.64
C TYR A 148 -1.16 24.66 3.13
N GLY A 149 -0.70 25.48 2.18
CA GLY A 149 0.11 26.68 2.42
C GLY A 149 1.62 26.42 2.53
N ARG A 150 2.04 25.15 2.67
CA ARG A 150 3.45 24.72 2.75
C ARG A 150 3.91 23.92 1.52
N GLN A 151 3.00 23.59 0.60
CA GLN A 151 3.24 22.72 -0.56
C GLN A 151 4.25 23.28 -1.55
N LEU A 152 4.43 24.60 -1.59
CA LEU A 152 5.41 25.28 -2.46
C LEU A 152 6.86 25.13 -1.99
N LYS A 153 7.10 24.46 -0.86
CA LYS A 153 8.45 24.26 -0.29
C LYS A 153 8.71 22.80 0.08
N PRO A 154 8.71 21.85 -0.88
CA PRO A 154 9.01 20.43 -0.59
C PRO A 154 10.33 20.23 0.15
N SER A 155 11.36 21.01 -0.18
CA SER A 155 12.68 20.96 0.48
C SER A 155 12.69 21.26 1.98
N ARG A 156 11.59 21.76 2.55
CA ARG A 156 11.44 21.99 4.01
C ARG A 156 10.75 20.83 4.71
N TRP A 157 10.27 19.84 3.97
CA TRP A 157 9.59 18.67 4.48
C TRP A 157 10.52 17.47 4.57
N GLN A 158 10.39 16.73 5.66
CA GLN A 158 11.05 15.44 5.86
C GLN A 158 10.01 14.41 6.32
N ALA A 159 10.11 13.21 5.77
CA ALA A 159 9.36 12.05 6.19
C ALA A 159 10.26 11.20 7.10
N VAL A 160 9.83 10.96 8.34
CA VAL A 160 10.56 10.12 9.29
C VAL A 160 9.82 8.80 9.45
N LEU A 161 10.45 7.72 8.97
CA LEU A 161 9.91 6.36 8.94
C LEU A 161 10.62 5.46 9.96
N GLY A 162 9.98 4.37 10.39
CA GLY A 162 10.55 3.46 11.39
C GLY A 162 10.72 4.09 12.78
N LEU A 163 10.17 5.30 12.98
CA LEU A 163 10.27 6.06 14.21
C LEU A 163 9.37 5.48 15.29
N TYR A 164 9.90 5.34 16.51
CA TYR A 164 9.11 4.96 17.67
C TYR A 164 8.82 6.16 18.58
N MET A 165 9.86 6.87 19.02
CA MET A 165 9.74 8.04 19.91
C MET A 165 10.11 9.33 19.19
N GLN A 166 9.22 10.33 19.19
CA GLN A 166 9.48 11.65 18.58
C GLN A 166 10.71 12.37 19.17
N SER A 167 11.02 12.12 20.43
CA SER A 167 12.16 12.73 21.14
C SER A 167 13.52 12.17 20.73
N ASP A 168 13.57 11.05 19.99
CA ASP A 168 14.81 10.37 19.66
C ASP A 168 14.80 9.81 18.22
N LEU A 169 15.22 10.66 17.28
CA LEU A 169 15.38 10.31 15.87
C LEU A 169 16.61 9.43 15.59
N THR A 170 17.48 9.21 16.58
CA THR A 170 18.74 8.47 16.40
C THR A 170 18.56 6.97 16.57
N GLN A 171 17.44 6.53 17.15
CA GLN A 171 17.19 5.11 17.37
C GLN A 171 17.01 4.37 16.03
N PRO A 172 17.81 3.33 15.75
CA PRO A 172 17.47 2.38 14.71
C PRO A 172 16.08 1.81 14.99
N PRO A 173 15.23 1.66 13.95
CA PRO A 173 15.52 1.70 12.53
C PRO A 173 15.03 3.01 11.87
N THR A 174 15.12 4.14 12.57
CA THR A 174 14.64 5.43 12.06
C THR A 174 15.35 5.82 10.76
N VAL A 175 14.55 6.17 9.74
CA VAL A 175 15.02 6.65 8.45
C VAL A 175 14.37 8.00 8.17
N VAL A 176 15.19 9.00 7.82
CA VAL A 176 14.71 10.33 7.42
C VAL A 176 14.85 10.45 5.91
N GLN A 177 13.75 10.76 5.23
CA GLN A 177 13.70 10.99 3.79
C GLN A 177 13.24 12.40 3.45
N ASN A 178 13.84 12.96 2.40
CA ASN A 178 13.42 14.25 1.85
C ASN A 178 12.18 14.07 0.95
N VAL A 179 11.45 15.16 0.77
CA VAL A 179 10.26 15.22 -0.09
C VAL A 179 10.56 16.12 -1.28
N ASP A 180 10.31 15.62 -2.49
CA ASP A 180 10.54 16.38 -3.73
C ASP A 180 9.24 16.89 -4.38
N ARG A 181 8.08 16.29 -4.03
CA ARG A 181 6.78 16.65 -4.58
C ARG A 181 5.66 16.53 -3.55
N ILE A 182 4.73 17.48 -3.60
CA ILE A 182 3.50 17.49 -2.80
C ILE A 182 2.32 17.73 -3.74
N ILE A 183 1.31 16.87 -3.69
CA ILE A 183 0.11 16.93 -4.54
C ILE A 183 -1.10 17.00 -3.61
N ILE A 184 -1.74 18.16 -3.55
CA ILE A 184 -2.98 18.36 -2.80
C ILE A 184 -4.16 18.00 -3.71
N ASN A 185 -5.17 17.33 -3.16
CA ASN A 185 -6.42 17.11 -3.90
C ASN A 185 -6.99 18.45 -4.39
N PRO A 186 -7.24 18.63 -5.70
CA PRO A 186 -7.72 19.90 -6.26
C PRO A 186 -9.09 20.34 -5.74
N HIS A 187 -9.86 19.43 -5.13
CA HIS A 187 -11.15 19.70 -4.51
C HIS A 187 -11.07 19.98 -3.01
N TYR A 188 -9.87 20.11 -2.43
CA TYR A 188 -9.72 20.42 -1.01
C TYR A 188 -10.31 21.78 -0.65
N MET A 189 -11.27 21.78 0.28
CA MET A 189 -11.90 22.99 0.80
C MET A 189 -11.39 23.28 2.21
N LYS A 190 -10.70 24.41 2.40
CA LYS A 190 -10.03 24.73 3.66
C LYS A 190 -11.02 24.93 4.82
N GLU A 191 -12.18 25.49 4.51
CA GLU A 191 -13.22 25.89 5.46
C GLU A 191 -13.99 24.67 5.98
N THR A 192 -14.40 23.76 5.09
CA THR A 192 -15.20 22.57 5.43
C THR A 192 -14.36 21.33 5.71
N LYS A 193 -13.09 21.31 5.28
CA LYS A 193 -12.21 20.13 5.24
C LYS A 193 -12.70 19.04 4.29
N ASP A 194 -13.53 19.37 3.31
CA ASP A 194 -13.87 18.42 2.26
C ASP A 194 -12.66 18.09 1.40
N SER A 195 -12.57 16.83 0.95
CA SER A 195 -11.46 16.30 0.14
C SER A 195 -10.07 16.48 0.78
N ASP A 196 -9.98 16.30 2.11
CA ASP A 196 -8.76 16.48 2.91
C ASP A 196 -7.73 15.36 2.74
N ILE A 197 -7.17 15.24 1.54
CA ILE A 197 -6.16 14.25 1.18
C ILE A 197 -5.07 14.87 0.31
N ALA A 198 -3.83 14.49 0.57
CA ALA A 198 -2.67 14.86 -0.23
C ALA A 198 -1.71 13.68 -0.37
N LEU A 199 -0.95 13.69 -1.46
CA LEU A 199 0.16 12.78 -1.70
C LEU A 199 1.48 13.53 -1.54
N MET A 200 2.48 12.85 -0.99
CA MET A 200 3.86 13.33 -0.95
C MET A 200 4.76 12.27 -1.59
N HIS A 201 5.64 12.69 -2.49
CA HIS A 201 6.65 11.84 -3.10
C HIS A 201 7.97 12.03 -2.38
N LEU A 202 8.63 10.92 -2.04
CA LEU A 202 9.95 10.91 -1.44
C LEU A 202 10.99 11.12 -2.54
N GLN A 203 12.04 11.86 -2.22
CA GLN A 203 13.15 12.08 -3.15
C GLN A 203 13.88 10.77 -3.49
N ASP A 204 14.00 9.86 -2.51
CA ASP A 204 14.66 8.58 -2.65
C ASP A 204 13.75 7.45 -2.13
N LYS A 205 13.81 6.28 -2.79
CA LYS A 205 13.07 5.08 -2.39
C LYS A 205 13.52 4.59 -1.01
N VAL A 206 12.56 4.24 -0.16
CA VAL A 206 12.84 3.60 1.14
C VAL A 206 13.07 2.10 0.96
N GLN A 207 14.00 1.56 1.74
CA GLN A 207 14.18 0.13 1.85
C GLN A 207 13.18 -0.42 2.85
N TYR A 208 12.41 -1.43 2.44
CA TYR A 208 11.47 -2.07 3.33
C TYR A 208 12.18 -2.95 4.36
N THR A 209 11.70 -2.88 5.59
CA THR A 209 12.21 -3.63 6.73
C THR A 209 11.02 -4.16 7.53
N ASP A 210 11.27 -4.69 8.74
CA ASP A 210 10.17 -5.04 9.63
C ASP A 210 9.49 -3.81 10.26
N TYR A 211 10.09 -2.64 10.12
CA TYR A 211 9.63 -1.38 10.72
C TYR A 211 9.16 -0.35 9.69
N ILE A 212 9.43 -0.61 8.41
CA ILE A 212 9.07 0.25 7.28
C ILE A 212 8.44 -0.64 6.21
N ARG A 213 7.11 -0.57 6.07
CA ARG A 213 6.33 -1.32 5.07
C ARG A 213 5.10 -0.52 4.66
N PRO A 214 4.58 -0.67 3.45
CA PRO A 214 3.44 0.11 3.00
C PRO A 214 2.13 -0.44 3.59
N ILE A 215 1.12 0.42 3.73
CA ILE A 215 -0.27 0.01 3.97
C ILE A 215 -0.99 -0.20 2.63
N CYS A 216 -1.94 -1.12 2.60
CA CYS A 216 -2.76 -1.34 1.41
C CYS A 216 -3.77 -0.21 1.23
N LEU A 217 -4.00 0.18 -0.02
CA LEU A 217 -5.13 1.02 -0.39
C LEU A 217 -6.40 0.18 -0.56
N PRO A 218 -7.58 0.74 -0.24
CA PRO A 218 -8.84 0.06 -0.50
C PRO A 218 -9.16 -0.03 -1.99
N GLU A 219 -10.01 -0.98 -2.38
CA GLU A 219 -10.50 -1.07 -3.75
C GLU A 219 -11.39 0.15 -4.11
N LYS A 220 -11.45 0.51 -5.39
CA LYS A 220 -12.12 1.72 -5.93
C LYS A 220 -13.58 1.92 -5.51
N ASN A 221 -14.28 0.90 -5.01
CA ASN A 221 -15.66 1.00 -4.50
C ASN A 221 -15.86 0.16 -3.23
N GLN A 222 -14.78 -0.06 -2.46
CA GLN A 222 -14.88 -0.79 -1.21
C GLN A 222 -15.79 -0.05 -0.24
N GLN A 223 -16.74 -0.78 0.35
CA GLN A 223 -17.65 -0.24 1.36
C GLN A 223 -17.13 -0.56 2.75
N PHE A 224 -17.13 0.47 3.62
CA PHE A 224 -16.80 0.32 5.04
C PHE A 224 -18.10 0.41 5.83
N LEU A 225 -18.59 -0.74 6.29
CA LEU A 225 -19.83 -0.81 7.04
C LEU A 225 -19.63 -0.29 8.47
N PRO A 226 -20.65 0.36 9.06
CA PRO A 226 -20.61 0.74 10.48
C PRO A 226 -20.34 -0.47 11.39
N GLY A 227 -19.57 -0.26 12.46
CA GLY A 227 -19.25 -1.30 13.45
C GLY A 227 -18.02 -2.15 13.14
N ILE A 228 -17.32 -1.90 12.02
CA ILE A 228 -16.02 -2.52 11.77
C ILE A 228 -14.98 -1.95 12.74
N ASN A 229 -14.25 -2.83 13.41
CA ASN A 229 -13.14 -2.45 14.26
C ASN A 229 -11.95 -1.99 13.41
N CYS A 230 -11.59 -0.71 13.55
CA CYS A 230 -10.41 -0.11 12.94
C CYS A 230 -9.44 0.36 14.03
N SER A 231 -8.18 0.52 13.67
CA SER A 231 -7.15 1.04 14.56
C SER A 231 -6.60 2.36 14.03
N ILE A 232 -6.20 3.24 14.95
CA ILE A 232 -5.55 4.51 14.66
C ILE A 232 -4.26 4.55 15.49
N ALA A 233 -3.16 4.93 14.85
CA ALA A 233 -1.87 5.12 15.48
C ALA A 233 -1.35 6.52 15.15
N GLY A 234 -0.62 7.12 16.09
CA GLY A 234 -0.12 8.49 15.99
C GLY A 234 0.59 8.91 17.27
N TRP A 235 1.37 9.99 17.17
CA TRP A 235 2.08 10.56 18.31
C TRP A 235 1.27 11.61 19.09
N GLY A 236 -0.01 11.79 18.76
CA GLY A 236 -0.91 12.70 19.48
C GLY A 236 -0.75 14.16 19.07
N ASP A 237 -0.90 15.07 20.04
CA ASP A 237 -0.73 16.51 19.85
C ASP A 237 0.76 16.80 19.61
N ILE A 238 1.06 17.36 18.44
CA ILE A 238 2.41 17.61 17.91
C ILE A 238 2.55 19.12 17.68
#